data_AF-J3I4X5-F1
#
_entry.id   AF-J3I4X5-F1
#
_cell.length_a   1.000
_cell.length_b   1.000
_cell.length_c   1.000
_cell.angle_alpha   90.00
_cell.angle_beta   90.00
_cell.angle_gamma   90.00
#
_symmetry.space_group_name_H-M   'P 1'
#
loop_
_entity.id
_entity.type
_entity.pdbx_description
1 polymer ?
#
loop_
_entity_poly.entity_id
_entity_poly.type
_entity_poly.pdbx_seq_one_letter_code
_entity_poly.pdbx_strand_id
1 'polypeptide(L)'
;MNASPNLIEQSFEIAASRCADITPLVYQRLFDRHPEAKAMFRSQGSEPVMGSMLALTIEAILDFAGPRTGHFRLIACEVASHDGYGTPRDLFIAFFAVIRDTLRALIADEWSPEIAQAWDQLLVEIEAFAAVPA
;
A
#
# COMPACT_ATOMS: atom_id res chain seq x y z
N MET A 1 11.12 -4.90 27.77
CA MET A 1 10.96 -5.89 26.69
C MET A 1 10.92 -5.09 25.41
N ASN A 2 11.99 -5.09 24.63
CA ASN A 2 11.95 -4.45 23.31
C ASN A 2 11.11 -5.36 22.42
N ALA A 3 9.95 -4.89 21.98
CA ALA A 3 9.18 -5.59 20.98
C ALA A 3 10.09 -5.82 19.77
N SER A 4 9.99 -7.00 19.15
CA SER A 4 10.63 -7.24 17.86
C SER A 4 10.22 -6.11 16.89
N PRO A 5 11.16 -5.53 16.14
CA PRO A 5 10.83 -4.44 15.22
C PRO A 5 9.79 -4.93 14.20
N ASN A 6 8.79 -4.09 13.94
CA ASN A 6 7.81 -4.36 12.90
C ASN A 6 8.50 -4.27 11.54
N LEU A 7 8.66 -5.41 10.86
CA LEU A 7 9.39 -5.49 9.58
C LEU A 7 8.71 -4.68 8.45
N ILE A 8 7.40 -4.47 8.54
CA ILE A 8 6.66 -3.61 7.61
C ILE A 8 7.09 -2.16 7.80
N GLU A 9 7.06 -1.67 9.05
CA GLU A 9 7.51 -0.33 9.43
C GLU A 9 8.97 -0.11 9.04
N GLN A 10 9.86 -1.05 9.39
CA GLN A 10 11.27 -1.00 9.03
C GLN A 10 11.48 -0.84 7.52
N SER A 11 10.71 -1.55 6.69
CA SER A 11 10.83 -1.44 5.22
C SER A 11 10.45 -0.05 4.70
N PHE A 12 9.49 0.63 5.33
CA PHE A 12 9.15 2.02 5.03
C PHE A 12 10.20 3.01 5.54
N GLU A 13 10.78 2.79 6.73
CA GLU A 13 11.86 3.62 7.28
C GLU A 13 13.10 3.61 6.37
N ILE A 14 13.52 2.43 5.91
CA ILE A 14 14.64 2.29 4.97
C ILE A 14 14.31 3.00 3.66
N ALA A 15 13.10 2.83 3.12
CA ALA A 15 12.66 3.51 1.91
C ALA A 15 12.70 5.04 2.05
N ALA A 16 12.24 5.58 3.18
CA ALA A 16 12.25 7.02 3.47
C ALA A 16 13.67 7.60 3.51
N SER A 17 14.68 6.82 3.93
CA SER A 17 16.09 7.24 3.88
C SER A 17 16.65 7.37 2.46
N ARG A 18 16.02 6.71 1.46
CA ARG A 18 16.47 6.64 0.07
C ARG A 18 15.67 7.53 -0.87
N CYS A 19 14.40 7.78 -0.55
CA CYS A 19 13.47 8.52 -1.40
C CYS A 19 12.53 9.35 -0.54
N ALA A 20 12.56 10.67 -0.73
CA ALA A 20 11.70 11.59 0.01
C ALA A 20 10.21 11.44 -0.37
N ASP A 21 9.92 11.06 -1.61
CA ASP A 21 8.56 10.84 -2.10
C ASP A 21 8.50 9.63 -3.02
N ILE A 22 7.91 8.54 -2.53
CA ILE A 22 7.72 7.31 -3.30
C ILE A 22 6.48 7.34 -4.21
N THR A 23 5.64 8.37 -4.12
CA THR A 23 4.38 8.47 -4.88
C THR A 23 4.58 8.26 -6.38
N PRO A 24 5.53 8.95 -7.06
CA PRO A 24 5.73 8.75 -8.49
C PRO A 24 6.11 7.30 -8.84
N LEU A 25 6.92 6.66 -7.99
CA LEU A 25 7.39 5.29 -8.19
C LEU A 25 6.26 4.26 -8.03
N VAL A 26 5.40 4.46 -7.03
CA VAL A 26 4.23 3.60 -6.78
C VAL A 26 3.27 3.68 -7.96
N TYR A 27 2.89 4.88 -8.38
CA TYR A 27 1.92 5.05 -9.46
C TYR A 27 2.47 4.69 -10.84
N GLN A 28 3.75 4.93 -11.10
CA GLN A 28 4.39 4.39 -12.31
C GLN A 28 4.25 2.87 -12.35
N ARG A 29 4.59 2.17 -11.27
CA ARG A 29 4.46 0.71 -11.19
C ARG A 29 3.00 0.25 -11.29
N LEU A 30 2.06 0.96 -10.66
CA LEU A 30 0.63 0.68 -10.77
C LEU A 30 0.20 0.73 -12.24
N PHE A 31 0.54 1.81 -12.93
CA PHE A 31 0.14 2.08 -14.30
C PHE A 31 0.82 1.20 -15.34
N ASP A 32 2.02 0.68 -15.05
CA ASP A 32 2.69 -0.30 -15.89
C ASP A 32 2.05 -1.69 -15.78
N ARG A 33 1.52 -2.05 -14.60
CA ARG A 33 0.86 -3.34 -14.35
C ARG A 33 -0.63 -3.35 -14.67
N HIS A 34 -1.27 -2.21 -14.43
CA HIS A 34 -2.71 -1.97 -14.57
C HIS A 34 -2.91 -0.72 -15.43
N PRO A 35 -2.68 -0.78 -16.75
CA PRO A 35 -2.85 0.37 -17.63
C PRO A 35 -4.25 0.99 -17.58
N GLU A 36 -5.27 0.19 -17.26
CA GLU A 36 -6.64 0.61 -17.01
C GLU A 36 -6.75 1.65 -15.88
N ALA A 37 -5.90 1.57 -14.85
CA ALA A 37 -5.91 2.50 -13.72
C ALA A 37 -5.50 3.92 -14.13
N LYS A 38 -4.75 4.09 -15.22
CA LYS A 38 -4.42 5.43 -15.77
C LYS A 38 -5.69 6.24 -16.05
N ALA A 39 -6.79 5.56 -16.38
CA ALA A 39 -8.08 6.19 -16.66
C ALA A 39 -8.66 6.99 -15.50
N MET A 40 -8.38 6.55 -14.28
CA MET A 40 -8.94 7.07 -13.05
C MET A 40 -8.25 8.37 -12.62
N PHE A 41 -7.04 8.63 -13.13
CA PHE A 41 -6.21 9.79 -12.77
C PHE A 41 -5.90 10.71 -13.98
N ARG A 42 -6.78 10.75 -15.00
CA ARG A 42 -6.53 11.52 -16.24
C ARG A 42 -6.69 13.03 -16.08
N SER A 43 -7.30 13.53 -15.00
CA SER A 43 -7.49 14.96 -14.79
C SER A 43 -6.17 15.62 -14.42
N GLN A 44 -5.83 16.72 -15.10
CA GLN A 44 -4.72 17.59 -14.70
C GLN A 44 -4.88 17.97 -13.21
N GLY A 45 -3.83 17.79 -12.41
CA GLY A 45 -3.88 18.05 -10.96
C GLY A 45 -4.36 16.87 -10.12
N SER A 46 -4.30 15.64 -10.64
CA SER A 46 -4.54 14.43 -9.83
C SER A 46 -3.38 14.08 -8.91
N GLU A 47 -2.20 14.66 -9.13
CA GLU A 47 -0.97 14.34 -8.40
C GLU A 47 -1.10 14.55 -6.86
N PRO A 48 -1.73 15.63 -6.36
CA PRO A 48 -1.99 15.77 -4.93
C PRO A 48 -2.93 14.70 -4.39
N VAL A 49 -3.97 14.32 -5.15
CA VAL A 49 -4.91 13.25 -4.77
C VAL A 49 -4.18 11.91 -4.69
N MET A 50 -3.31 11.64 -5.66
CA MET A 50 -2.50 10.43 -5.71
C MET A 50 -1.60 10.32 -4.47
N GLY A 51 -0.93 11.41 -4.09
CA GLY A 51 -0.09 11.49 -2.90
C GLY A 51 -0.90 11.29 -1.61
N SER A 52 -2.03 11.98 -1.46
CA SER A 52 -2.90 11.83 -0.28
C SER A 52 -3.47 10.41 -0.15
N MET A 53 -3.91 9.79 -1.25
CA MET A 53 -4.40 8.42 -1.26
C MET A 53 -3.31 7.44 -0.83
N LEU A 54 -2.08 7.62 -1.33
CA LEU A 54 -0.96 6.76 -0.94
C LEU A 54 -0.59 6.95 0.54
N ALA A 55 -0.55 8.19 1.04
CA ALA A 55 -0.25 8.47 2.44
C ALA A 55 -1.25 7.76 3.39
N LEU A 56 -2.55 7.92 3.14
CA LEU A 56 -3.59 7.24 3.91
C LEU A 56 -3.49 5.71 3.84
N THR A 57 -3.13 5.18 2.66
CA THR A 57 -2.92 3.74 2.48
C THR A 57 -1.74 3.25 3.31
N ILE A 58 -0.63 4.00 3.34
CA ILE A 58 0.55 3.66 4.16
C ILE A 58 0.21 3.72 5.64
N GLU A 59 -0.49 4.75 6.11
CA GLU A 59 -0.94 4.84 7.51
C GLU A 59 -1.82 3.64 7.89
N ALA A 60 -2.76 3.25 7.02
CA ALA A 60 -3.61 2.09 7.26
C ALA A 60 -2.81 0.77 7.27
N ILE A 61 -1.81 0.61 6.39
CA ILE A 61 -0.90 -0.54 6.39
C ILE A 61 -0.11 -0.62 7.70
N LEU A 62 0.50 0.48 8.13
CA LEU A 62 1.32 0.52 9.35
C LEU A 62 0.46 0.23 10.59
N ASP A 63 -0.74 0.78 10.66
CA ASP A 63 -1.68 0.50 11.75
C ASP A 63 -2.16 -0.96 11.72
N PHE A 64 -2.42 -1.52 10.53
CA PHE A 64 -2.82 -2.91 10.35
C PHE A 64 -1.73 -3.90 10.81
N ALA A 65 -0.48 -3.61 10.46
CA ALA A 65 0.71 -4.38 10.83
C ALA A 65 1.12 -4.18 12.30
N GLY A 66 0.58 -3.15 12.96
CA GLY A 66 0.95 -2.71 14.29
C GLY A 66 -0.19 -2.84 15.31
N PRO A 67 -0.38 -1.86 16.21
CA PRO A 67 -1.34 -1.93 17.31
C PRO A 67 -2.83 -1.89 16.92
N ARG A 68 -3.17 -1.64 15.65
CA ARG A 68 -4.56 -1.56 15.15
C ARG A 68 -5.43 -0.55 15.91
N THR A 69 -4.94 0.68 15.99
CA THR A 69 -5.57 1.81 16.66
C THR A 69 -6.84 2.30 15.98
N GLY A 70 -7.03 1.99 14.69
CA GLY A 70 -8.31 2.18 13.99
C GLY A 70 -8.20 2.51 12.51
N HIS A 71 -7.07 3.07 12.05
CA HIS A 71 -6.82 3.42 10.65
C HIS A 71 -6.88 2.21 9.72
N PHE A 72 -6.49 1.04 10.22
CA PHE A 72 -6.59 -0.22 9.47
C PHE A 72 -8.01 -0.51 8.95
N ARG A 73 -9.06 0.01 9.63
CA ARG A 73 -10.47 -0.15 9.21
C ARG A 73 -10.77 0.57 7.90
N LEU A 74 -10.01 1.60 7.54
CA LEU A 74 -10.14 2.28 6.25
C LEU A 74 -9.98 1.29 5.09
N ILE A 75 -9.15 0.25 5.23
CA ILE A 75 -8.98 -0.78 4.21
C ILE A 75 -10.31 -1.40 3.83
N ALA A 76 -11.15 -1.77 4.80
CA ALA A 76 -12.46 -2.36 4.52
C ALA A 76 -13.48 -1.31 4.04
N CYS A 77 -13.50 -0.12 4.64
CA CYS A 77 -14.42 0.95 4.24
C CYS A 77 -14.20 1.41 2.80
N GLU A 78 -12.94 1.54 2.39
CA GLU A 78 -12.58 2.10 1.09
C GLU A 78 -12.85 1.14 -0.06
N VAL A 79 -13.00 -0.17 0.17
CA VAL A 79 -13.40 -1.12 -0.89
C VAL A 79 -14.73 -0.69 -1.53
N ALA A 80 -15.71 -0.30 -0.72
CA ALA A 80 -17.03 0.12 -1.23
C ALA A 80 -16.97 1.49 -1.93
N SER A 81 -16.21 2.43 -1.37
CA SER A 81 -15.97 3.74 -1.99
C SER A 81 -15.34 3.60 -3.37
N HIS A 82 -14.32 2.74 -3.48
CA HIS A 82 -13.57 2.49 -4.72
C HIS A 82 -14.40 1.76 -5.77
N ASP A 83 -15.26 0.82 -5.37
CA ASP A 83 -16.26 0.22 -6.27
C ASP A 83 -17.19 1.30 -6.85
N GLY A 84 -17.65 2.24 -6.02
CA GLY A 84 -18.45 3.39 -6.46
C GLY A 84 -17.72 4.33 -7.44
N TYR A 85 -16.39 4.39 -7.39
CA TYR A 85 -15.55 5.13 -8.35
C TYR A 85 -15.24 4.32 -9.62
N GLY A 86 -15.68 3.06 -9.68
CA GLY A 86 -15.41 2.16 -10.80
C GLY A 86 -14.05 1.48 -10.74
N THR A 87 -13.41 1.42 -9.56
CA THR A 87 -12.19 0.66 -9.31
C THR A 87 -12.57 -0.75 -8.86
N PRO A 88 -12.30 -1.78 -9.69
CA PRO A 88 -12.57 -3.16 -9.32
C PRO A 88 -11.85 -3.56 -8.04
N ARG A 89 -12.47 -4.44 -7.23
CA ARG A 89 -11.90 -4.88 -5.95
C ARG A 89 -10.52 -5.50 -6.09
N ASP A 90 -10.31 -6.31 -7.12
CA ASP A 90 -9.02 -6.90 -7.45
C ASP A 90 -7.95 -5.84 -7.74
N LEU A 91 -8.29 -4.75 -8.43
CA LEU A 91 -7.40 -3.60 -8.62
C LEU A 91 -7.11 -2.86 -7.31
N PHE A 92 -8.13 -2.68 -6.45
CA PHE A 92 -7.95 -2.10 -5.11
C PHE A 92 -6.98 -2.92 -4.26
N ILE A 93 -7.14 -4.25 -4.22
CA ILE A 93 -6.23 -5.14 -3.47
C ILE A 93 -4.84 -5.19 -4.12
N ALA A 94 -4.75 -5.18 -5.45
CA ALA A 94 -3.47 -5.17 -6.16
C ALA A 94 -2.61 -3.94 -5.82
N PHE A 95 -3.23 -2.82 -5.44
CA PHE A 95 -2.50 -1.61 -5.04
C PHE A 95 -1.54 -1.84 -3.86
N PHE A 96 -1.94 -2.64 -2.87
CA PHE A 96 -1.08 -2.99 -1.73
C PHE A 96 0.17 -3.78 -2.18
N ALA A 97 0.01 -4.70 -3.14
CA ALA A 97 1.13 -5.44 -3.72
C ALA A 97 2.04 -4.54 -4.58
N VAL A 98 1.49 -3.52 -5.23
CA VAL A 98 2.28 -2.49 -5.93
C VAL A 98 3.14 -1.69 -4.95
N ILE A 99 2.62 -1.33 -3.78
CA ILE A 99 3.40 -0.64 -2.73
C ILE A 99 4.55 -1.55 -2.26
N ARG A 100 4.27 -2.81 -1.88
CA ARG A 100 5.30 -3.80 -1.51
C ARG A 100 6.41 -3.87 -2.55
N ASP A 101 6.05 -4.05 -3.82
CA ASP A 101 7.04 -4.22 -4.89
C ASP A 101 7.82 -2.94 -5.17
N THR A 102 7.26 -1.79 -4.83
CA THR A 102 7.96 -0.50 -4.84
C THR A 102 9.01 -0.42 -3.76
N LEU A 103 8.67 -0.79 -2.53
CA LEU A 103 9.63 -0.86 -1.43
C LEU A 103 10.72 -1.88 -1.74
N ARG A 104 10.38 -3.08 -2.21
CA ARG A 104 11.35 -4.11 -2.59
C ARG A 104 12.38 -3.61 -3.59
N ALA A 105 11.94 -2.91 -4.64
CA ALA A 105 12.87 -2.38 -5.64
C ALA A 105 13.70 -1.21 -5.09
N LEU A 106 13.12 -0.39 -4.22
CA LEU A 106 13.77 0.79 -3.67
C LEU A 106 14.82 0.43 -2.61
N ILE A 107 14.53 -0.52 -1.73
CA ILE A 107 15.43 -0.92 -0.64
C ILE A 107 16.41 -2.05 -1.05
N ALA A 108 16.14 -2.74 -2.17
CA ALA A 108 17.05 -3.65 -2.86
C ALA A 108 17.78 -4.63 -1.92
N ASP A 109 19.09 -4.44 -1.69
CA ASP A 109 19.92 -5.32 -0.86
C ASP A 109 19.47 -5.40 0.62
N GLU A 110 18.73 -4.40 1.10
CA GLU A 110 18.16 -4.40 2.46
C GLU A 110 16.79 -5.08 2.53
N TRP A 111 16.23 -5.54 1.39
CA TRP A 111 15.02 -6.35 1.37
C TRP A 111 15.33 -7.79 1.77
N SER A 112 15.28 -8.05 3.08
CA SER A 112 15.60 -9.38 3.62
C SER A 112 14.49 -10.41 3.35
N PRO A 113 14.79 -11.73 3.43
CA PRO A 113 13.78 -12.77 3.38
C PRO A 113 12.68 -12.62 4.45
N GLU A 114 13.01 -12.10 5.62
CA GLU A 114 12.06 -11.85 6.71
C GLU A 114 11.11 -10.69 6.37
N ILE A 115 11.62 -9.60 5.77
CA ILE A 115 10.77 -8.51 5.26
C ILE A 115 9.85 -9.06 4.16
N ALA A 116 10.36 -9.87 3.24
CA ALA A 116 9.56 -10.50 2.19
C ALA A 116 8.41 -11.32 2.78
N GLN A 117 8.71 -12.20 3.74
CA GLN A 117 7.72 -13.06 4.38
C GLN A 117 6.68 -12.27 5.17
N ALA A 118 7.09 -11.20 5.87
CA ALA A 118 6.18 -10.32 6.59
C ALA A 118 5.19 -9.62 5.64
N TRP A 119 5.67 -9.13 4.50
CA TRP A 119 4.82 -8.51 3.49
C TRP A 119 3.87 -9.50 2.81
N ASP A 120 4.34 -10.71 2.49
CA ASP A 120 3.47 -11.73 1.89
C ASP A 120 2.35 -12.15 2.86
N GLN A 121 2.66 -12.29 4.15
CA GLN A 121 1.65 -12.55 5.19
C GLN A 121 0.67 -11.38 5.34
N LEU A 122 1.18 -10.14 5.36
CA LEU A 122 0.35 -8.93 5.46
C LEU A 122 -0.65 -8.83 4.30
N LEU A 123 -0.22 -9.12 3.06
CA LEU A 123 -1.11 -9.04 1.89
C LEU A 123 -2.25 -10.07 1.98
N VAL A 124 -1.97 -11.29 2.44
CA VAL A 124 -3.00 -12.32 2.68
C VAL A 124 -4.00 -11.86 3.74
N GLU A 125 -3.53 -11.25 4.82
CA GLU A 125 -4.39 -10.74 5.88
C GLU A 125 -5.26 -9.56 5.42
N ILE A 126 -4.69 -8.64 4.63
CA ILE A 126 -5.41 -7.51 4.04
C ILE A 126 -6.49 -7.99 3.08
N GLU A 127 -6.18 -8.95 2.21
CA GLU A 127 -7.15 -9.54 1.28
C GLU A 127 -8.30 -10.20 2.05
N ALA A 128 -8.00 -11.02 3.06
CA ALA A 128 -9.00 -11.65 3.91
C ALA A 128 -9.85 -10.61 4.66
N PHE A 129 -9.24 -9.55 5.16
CA PHE A 129 -9.94 -8.48 5.88
C PHE A 129 -10.88 -7.69 4.95
N ALA A 130 -10.42 -7.36 3.74
CA ALA A 130 -11.19 -6.62 2.75
C ALA A 130 -12.30 -7.46 2.07
N ALA A 131 -12.24 -8.79 2.17
CA ALA A 131 -13.28 -9.68 1.66
C ALA A 131 -14.55 -9.71 2.52
N VAL A 132 -14.46 -9.30 3.79
CA VAL A 132 -15.61 -9.27 4.71
C VAL A 132 -16.51 -8.08 4.35
N PRO A 133 -17.80 -8.29 4.06
CA PRO A 133 -18.75 -7.19 3.87
C PRO A 133 -18.80 -6.32 5.13
N ALA A 134 -18.74 -4.99 4.96
CA ALA A 134 -18.88 -4.03 6.04
C ALA A 134 -20.27 -4.06 6.69
#